data_AF-A0A1V5DM32-F1
#
_entry.id   AF-A0A1V5DM32-F1
#
_cell.length_a   1.000
_cell.length_b   1.000
_cell.length_c   1.000
_cell.angle_alpha   90.00
_cell.angle_beta   90.00
_cell.angle_gamma   90.00
#
_symmetry.space_group_name_H-M   'P 1'
#
loop_
_entity.id
_entity.type
_entity.pdbx_description
1 polymer ?
#
loop_
_entity_poly.entity_id
_entity_poly.type
_entity_poly.pdbx_seq_one_letter_code
_entity_poly.pdbx_strand_id
1 'polypeptide(L)'
;MTKFRLHRIIDVKEKLIEEKEGELEAALQMLNSIDVDINAIEKDIENTYKEMTIPALKGGDFTVLRDYTTYLSDKRMLMIEEKERTERRIRTLRANLVNLMKELKMLETLKSKTSKAIKKSENRKEQKNLDGMALRLGERRI
;
A
#
# COMPACT_ATOMS: atom_id res chain seq x y z
N MET A 1 31.53 -5.06 5.67
CA MET A 1 30.75 -3.81 5.80
C MET A 1 29.54 -3.73 4.86
N THR A 2 29.68 -4.00 3.55
CA THR A 2 28.58 -3.93 2.55
C THR A 2 27.41 -4.88 2.80
N LYS A 3 27.66 -6.12 3.28
CA LYS A 3 26.63 -7.11 3.59
C LYS A 3 25.64 -6.64 4.66
N PHE A 4 26.14 -5.96 5.71
CA PHE A 4 25.33 -5.37 6.78
C PHE A 4 24.53 -4.15 6.32
N ARG A 5 25.11 -3.30 5.47
CA ARG A 5 24.41 -2.12 4.94
C ARG A 5 23.23 -2.51 4.04
N LEU A 6 23.42 -3.51 3.17
CA LEU A 6 22.37 -3.99 2.28
C LEU A 6 21.21 -4.65 3.04
N HIS A 7 21.50 -5.42 4.09
CA HIS A 7 20.47 -6.00 4.93
C HIS A 7 19.64 -4.91 5.60
N ARG A 8 20.28 -3.94 6.25
CA ARG A 8 19.56 -2.84 6.92
C ARG A 8 18.69 -2.02 5.96
N ILE A 9 19.12 -1.81 4.72
CA ILE A 9 18.32 -1.11 3.71
C ILE A 9 17.08 -1.93 3.33
N ILE A 10 17.23 -3.25 3.19
CA ILE A 10 16.10 -4.17 2.94
C ILE A 10 15.12 -4.13 4.11
N ASP A 11 15.60 -4.25 5.35
CA ASP A 11 14.73 -4.27 6.53
C ASP A 11 13.94 -2.95 6.67
N VAL A 12 14.57 -1.80 6.37
CA VAL A 12 13.88 -0.49 6.36
C VAL A 12 12.84 -0.42 5.23
N LYS A 13 13.15 -0.99 4.07
CA LYS A 13 12.22 -1.07 2.92
C LYS A 13 11.00 -1.92 3.24
N GLU A 14 11.19 -3.07 3.90
CA GLU A 14 10.11 -3.97 4.31
C GLU A 14 9.17 -3.27 5.28
N LYS A 15 9.70 -2.59 6.31
CA LYS A 15 8.88 -1.78 7.23
C LYS A 15 8.10 -0.69 6.54
N LEU A 16 8.71 0.00 5.59
CA LEU A 16 8.03 1.03 4.80
C LEU A 16 6.90 0.44 3.94
N ILE A 17 7.04 -0.80 3.45
CA ILE A 17 5.98 -1.50 2.74
C ILE A 17 4.83 -1.81 3.70
N GLU A 18 5.12 -2.41 4.86
CA GLU A 18 4.11 -2.72 5.89
C GLU A 18 3.33 -1.47 6.30
N GLU A 19 4.01 -0.34 6.53
CA GLU A 19 3.37 0.94 6.84
C GLU A 19 2.42 1.39 5.70
N LYS A 20 2.84 1.26 4.44
CA LYS A 20 2.02 1.64 3.29
C LYS A 20 0.87 0.68 3.01
N GLU A 21 1.01 -0.60 3.35
CA GLU A 21 -0.08 -1.56 3.34
C GLU A 21 -1.13 -1.20 4.39
N GLY A 22 -0.72 -0.82 5.60
CA GLY A 22 -1.62 -0.32 6.63
C GLY A 22 -2.35 0.96 6.21
N GLU A 23 -1.66 1.92 5.59
CA GLU A 23 -2.30 3.13 5.03
C GLU A 23 -3.32 2.79 3.94
N LEU A 24 -3.03 1.79 3.10
CA LEU A 24 -3.95 1.33 2.05
C LEU A 24 -5.18 0.66 2.65
N GLU A 25 -5.01 -0.19 3.65
CA GLU A 25 -6.11 -0.85 4.35
C GLU A 25 -7.04 0.18 5.00
N ALA A 26 -6.48 1.15 5.72
CA ALA A 26 -7.25 2.24 6.33
C ALA A 26 -8.03 3.03 5.27
N ALA A 27 -7.41 3.34 4.12
CA ALA A 27 -8.09 4.03 3.04
C ALA A 27 -9.23 3.21 2.42
N LEU A 28 -9.08 1.89 2.31
CA LEU A 28 -10.13 0.98 1.83
C LEU A 28 -11.29 0.89 2.83
N GLN A 29 -11.01 0.84 4.13
CA GLN A 29 -12.05 0.87 5.17
C GLN A 29 -12.84 2.19 5.12
N MET A 30 -12.14 3.31 4.95
CA MET A 30 -12.76 4.62 4.79
C MET A 30 -13.63 4.71 3.52
N LEU A 31 -13.18 4.13 2.41
CA LEU A 31 -14.00 4.07 1.19
C LEU A 31 -15.29 3.29 1.43
N ASN A 32 -15.20 2.15 2.12
CA ASN A 32 -16.36 1.33 2.45
C ASN A 32 -17.34 2.06 3.39
N SER A 33 -16.84 2.81 4.39
CA SER A 33 -17.73 3.60 5.25
C SER A 33 -18.44 4.70 4.47
N ILE A 34 -17.74 5.39 3.58
CA ILE A 34 -18.36 6.42 2.71
C ILE A 34 -19.45 5.79 1.83
N ASP A 35 -19.21 4.60 1.27
CA ASP A 35 -20.22 3.89 0.47
C ASP A 35 -21.47 3.53 1.29
N VAL A 36 -21.28 3.06 2.52
CA VAL A 36 -22.40 2.78 3.45
C VAL A 36 -23.18 4.07 3.75
N ASP A 37 -22.49 5.17 4.03
CA ASP A 37 -23.10 6.46 4.35
C ASP A 37 -23.87 7.05 3.16
N ILE A 38 -23.33 6.94 1.94
CA ILE A 38 -24.03 7.35 0.71
C ILE A 38 -25.32 6.55 0.54
N ASN A 39 -25.26 5.23 0.69
CA ASN A 39 -26.44 4.37 0.57
C ASN A 39 -27.51 4.70 1.63
N ALA A 40 -27.07 5.03 2.85
CA ALA A 40 -27.97 5.47 3.92
C ALA A 40 -28.66 6.79 3.56
N ILE A 41 -27.90 7.78 3.06
CA ILE A 41 -28.46 9.07 2.61
C ILE A 41 -29.44 8.87 1.45
N GLU A 42 -29.12 8.02 0.47
CA GLU A 42 -30.02 7.73 -0.64
C GLU A 42 -31.34 7.10 -0.18
N LYS A 43 -31.27 6.18 0.79
CA LYS A 43 -32.45 5.60 1.41
C LYS A 43 -33.26 6.63 2.19
N ASP A 44 -32.60 7.54 2.91
CA ASP A 44 -33.27 8.62 3.64
C ASP A 44 -33.98 9.57 2.68
N ILE A 45 -33.34 9.94 1.56
CA ILE A 45 -33.96 10.73 0.49
C ILE A 45 -35.22 10.02 -0.03
N GLU A 46 -35.13 8.72 -0.32
CA GLU A 46 -36.28 7.94 -0.80
C GLU A 46 -37.42 7.92 0.22
N ASN A 47 -37.11 7.74 1.50
CA ASN A 47 -38.10 7.75 2.58
C ASN A 47 -38.76 9.13 2.73
N THR A 48 -37.97 10.21 2.69
CA THR A 48 -38.51 11.57 2.75
C THR A 48 -39.40 11.89 1.56
N TYR A 49 -39.07 11.42 0.34
CA TYR A 49 -39.97 11.54 -0.80
C TYR A 49 -41.29 10.78 -0.60
N LYS A 50 -41.26 9.58 -0.01
CA LYS A 50 -42.49 8.84 0.32
C LYS A 50 -43.35 9.63 1.32
N GLU A 51 -42.75 10.23 2.33
CA GLU A 51 -43.45 11.07 3.30
C GLU A 51 -44.10 12.31 2.66
N MET A 52 -43.43 12.94 1.69
CA MET A 52 -43.99 14.06 0.93
C MET A 52 -45.24 13.71 0.13
N THR A 53 -45.42 12.43 -0.24
CA THR A 53 -46.59 11.97 -1.02
C THR A 53 -47.83 11.69 -0.17
N ILE A 54 -47.75 11.84 1.16
CA ILE A 54 -48.87 11.56 2.07
C ILE A 54 -49.99 12.60 1.87
N PRO A 55 -51.24 12.19 1.58
CA PRO A 55 -52.34 13.11 1.23
C PRO A 55 -52.77 14.11 2.32
N ALA A 56 -52.33 13.92 3.56
CA ALA A 56 -52.70 14.74 4.73
C ALA A 56 -51.57 15.69 5.18
N LEU A 57 -50.54 15.88 4.36
CA LEU A 57 -49.39 16.70 4.71
C LEU A 57 -49.77 18.19 4.73
N LYS A 58 -49.43 18.91 5.81
CA LYS A 58 -49.63 20.36 5.87
C LYS A 58 -48.53 21.07 5.08
N GLY A 59 -48.82 22.27 4.56
CA GLY A 59 -47.84 23.05 3.78
C GLY A 59 -46.56 23.41 4.55
N GLY A 60 -46.65 23.59 5.87
CA GLY A 60 -45.48 23.76 6.73
C GLY A 60 -44.59 22.51 6.76
N ASP A 61 -45.18 21.34 6.95
CA ASP A 61 -44.47 20.05 6.96
C ASP A 61 -43.82 19.77 5.61
N PHE A 62 -44.50 20.10 4.50
CA PHE A 62 -43.93 19.99 3.16
C PHE A 62 -42.68 20.84 2.96
N THR A 63 -42.68 22.08 3.46
CA THR A 63 -41.54 22.99 3.33
C THR A 63 -40.33 22.46 4.10
N VAL A 64 -40.55 21.94 5.31
CA VAL A 64 -39.50 21.31 6.13
C VAL A 64 -38.92 20.08 5.45
N LEU A 65 -39.77 19.18 4.93
CA LEU A 65 -39.29 18.00 4.23
C LEU A 65 -38.51 18.37 2.96
N ARG A 66 -38.95 19.41 2.23
CA ARG A 66 -38.25 19.90 1.03
C ARG A 66 -36.86 20.38 1.39
N ASP A 67 -36.75 21.24 2.40
CA ASP A 67 -35.45 21.79 2.82
C ASP A 67 -34.53 20.68 3.33
N TYR A 68 -35.10 19.66 4.00
CA TYR A 68 -34.36 18.46 4.40
C TYR A 68 -33.86 17.63 3.20
N THR A 69 -34.68 17.41 2.16
CA THR A 69 -34.21 16.71 0.94
C THR A 69 -33.10 17.46 0.21
N THR A 70 -33.14 18.80 0.20
CA THR A 70 -32.06 19.62 -0.35
C THR A 70 -30.78 19.43 0.45
N TYR A 71 -30.87 19.51 1.79
CA TYR A 71 -29.74 19.23 2.67
C TYR A 71 -29.13 17.83 2.44
N LEU A 72 -29.96 16.79 2.34
CA LEU A 72 -29.50 15.43 2.06
C LEU A 72 -28.82 15.30 0.69
N SER A 73 -29.34 16.01 -0.31
CA SER A 73 -28.76 16.04 -1.66
C SER A 73 -27.38 16.70 -1.67
N ASP A 74 -27.22 17.84 -0.98
CA ASP A 74 -25.94 18.52 -0.82
C ASP A 74 -24.94 17.64 -0.06
N LYS A 75 -25.40 17.00 1.03
CA LYS A 75 -24.57 16.06 1.81
C LYS A 75 -24.12 14.87 0.97
N ARG A 76 -25.01 14.30 0.14
CA ARG A 76 -24.68 13.22 -0.79
C ARG A 76 -23.60 13.66 -1.79
N MET A 77 -23.72 14.86 -2.34
CA MET A 77 -22.73 15.41 -3.27
C MET A 77 -21.34 15.51 -2.63
N LEU A 78 -21.27 16.03 -1.40
CA LEU A 78 -20.01 16.12 -0.65
C LEU A 78 -19.40 14.73 -0.40
N MET A 79 -20.22 13.74 -0.04
CA MET A 79 -19.76 12.35 0.17
C MET A 79 -19.24 11.71 -1.12
N ILE A 80 -19.87 11.98 -2.26
CA ILE A 80 -19.38 11.53 -3.58
C ILE A 80 -18.01 12.16 -3.89
N GLU A 81 -17.83 13.46 -3.64
CA GLU A 81 -16.52 14.08 -3.83
C GLU A 81 -15.45 13.47 -2.91
N GLU A 82 -15.79 13.19 -1.65
CA GLU A 82 -14.90 12.53 -0.69
C GLU A 82 -14.54 11.11 -1.13
N LYS A 83 -15.52 10.36 -1.65
CA LYS A 83 -15.30 9.05 -2.27
C LYS A 83 -14.27 9.12 -3.39
N GLU A 84 -14.44 10.05 -4.34
CA GLU A 84 -13.50 10.21 -5.45
C GLU A 84 -12.08 10.61 -5.00
N ARG A 85 -11.96 11.44 -3.95
CA ARG A 85 -10.66 11.78 -3.35
C ARG A 85 -10.01 10.55 -2.72
N THR A 86 -10.78 9.74 -2.00
CA THR A 86 -10.32 8.51 -1.36
C THR A 86 -9.90 7.46 -2.38
N GLU A 87 -10.67 7.27 -3.46
CA GLU A 87 -10.30 6.39 -4.57
C GLU A 87 -9.00 6.83 -5.25
N ARG A 88 -8.81 8.13 -5.49
CA ARG A 88 -7.56 8.66 -6.02
C ARG A 88 -6.38 8.36 -5.09
N ARG A 89 -6.55 8.55 -3.78
CA ARG A 89 -5.54 8.21 -2.78
C ARG A 89 -5.20 6.72 -2.81
N ILE A 90 -6.19 5.83 -2.90
CA ILE A 90 -6.00 4.37 -3.01
C ILE A 90 -5.16 4.04 -4.26
N ARG A 91 -5.47 4.65 -5.41
CA ARG A 91 -4.71 4.42 -6.65
C ARG A 91 -3.25 4.84 -6.49
N THR A 92 -2.99 6.00 -5.87
CA THR A 92 -1.63 6.47 -5.58
C THR A 92 -0.89 5.53 -4.62
N LEU A 93 -1.54 5.08 -3.55
CA LEU A 93 -0.95 4.14 -2.58
C LEU A 93 -0.57 2.82 -3.26
N ARG A 94 -1.46 2.26 -4.10
CA ARG A 94 -1.17 1.04 -4.87
C ARG A 94 0.01 1.21 -5.81
N ALA A 95 0.08 2.33 -6.53
CA ALA A 95 1.21 2.63 -7.42
C ALA A 95 2.53 2.73 -6.64
N ASN A 96 2.51 3.39 -5.48
CA ASN A 96 3.67 3.50 -4.60
C ASN A 96 4.12 2.13 -4.08
N LEU A 97 3.20 1.30 -3.61
CA LEU A 97 3.51 -0.07 -3.16
C LEU A 97 4.17 -0.90 -4.26
N VAL A 98 3.64 -0.85 -5.49
CA VAL A 98 4.25 -1.55 -6.64
C VAL A 98 5.69 -1.10 -6.87
N ASN A 99 5.97 0.21 -6.76
CA ASN A 99 7.32 0.73 -6.91
C ASN A 99 8.23 0.28 -5.75
N LEU A 100 7.74 0.32 -4.51
CA LEU A 100 8.48 -0.16 -3.34
C LEU A 100 8.85 -1.65 -3.47
N MET A 101 7.91 -2.49 -3.93
CA MET A 101 8.15 -3.91 -4.16
C MET A 101 9.18 -4.17 -5.29
N LYS A 102 9.14 -3.39 -6.38
CA LYS A 102 10.14 -3.46 -7.45
C LYS A 102 11.54 -3.15 -6.91
N GLU A 103 11.66 -2.08 -6.12
CA GLU A 103 12.92 -1.70 -5.50
C GLU A 103 13.43 -2.74 -4.50
N LEU A 104 12.54 -3.32 -3.69
CA LEU A 104 12.89 -4.41 -2.77
C LEU A 104 13.48 -5.60 -3.54
N LYS A 105 12.82 -6.03 -4.62
CA LYS A 105 13.30 -7.12 -5.48
C LYS A 105 14.67 -6.83 -6.10
N MET A 106 14.93 -5.56 -6.46
CA MET A 106 16.25 -5.14 -6.96
C MET A 106 17.32 -5.25 -5.87
N LEU A 107 17.01 -4.84 -4.64
CA LEU A 107 17.92 -4.94 -3.48
C LEU A 107 18.23 -6.40 -3.14
N GLU A 108 17.24 -7.28 -3.15
CA GLU A 108 17.43 -8.72 -2.97
C GLU A 108 18.33 -9.32 -4.05
N THR A 109 18.12 -8.92 -5.31
CA THR A 109 18.96 -9.33 -6.43
C THR A 109 20.41 -8.87 -6.22
N LEU A 110 20.62 -7.65 -5.73
CA LEU A 110 21.94 -7.12 -5.42
C LEU A 110 22.60 -7.88 -4.25
N LYS A 111 21.83 -8.22 -3.21
CA LYS A 111 22.26 -9.07 -2.08
C LYS A 111 22.71 -10.44 -2.56
N SER A 112 21.94 -11.08 -3.46
CA SER A 112 22.30 -12.38 -4.05
C SER A 112 23.58 -12.30 -4.88
N LYS A 113 23.70 -11.28 -5.76
CA LYS A 113 24.90 -11.06 -6.59
C LYS A 113 26.16 -10.83 -5.75
N THR A 114 26.08 -9.97 -4.73
CA THR A 114 27.21 -9.71 -3.82
C THR A 114 27.60 -10.95 -3.02
N SER A 115 26.63 -11.73 -2.53
CA SER A 115 26.89 -13.00 -1.85
C SER A 115 27.65 -13.99 -2.74
N LYS A 116 27.22 -14.17 -4.00
CA LYS A 116 27.91 -15.01 -4.99
C LYS A 116 29.33 -14.52 -5.28
N ALA A 117 29.53 -13.21 -5.41
CA ALA A 117 30.85 -12.63 -5.66
C ALA A 117 31.81 -12.85 -4.49
N ILE A 118 31.34 -12.67 -3.25
CA ILE A 118 32.12 -12.93 -2.03
C ILE A 118 32.55 -14.40 -1.97
N LYS A 119 31.60 -15.33 -2.13
CA LYS A 119 31.89 -16.78 -2.11
C LYS A 119 32.91 -17.17 -3.20
N LYS A 120 32.77 -16.62 -4.41
CA LYS A 120 33.74 -16.86 -5.50
C LYS A 120 35.13 -16.31 -5.17
N SER A 121 35.21 -15.17 -4.49
CA SER A 121 36.48 -14.58 -4.06
C SER A 121 37.15 -15.42 -2.96
N GLU A 122 36.38 -15.90 -1.99
CA GLU A 122 36.86 -16.78 -0.91
C GLU A 122 37.39 -18.09 -1.47
N ASN A 123 36.62 -18.77 -2.34
CA ASN A 123 37.05 -20.01 -2.99
C ASN A 123 38.35 -19.82 -3.79
N ARG A 124 38.50 -18.70 -4.50
CA ARG A 124 39.75 -18.39 -5.24
C ARG A 124 40.95 -18.18 -4.33
N LYS A 125 40.75 -17.54 -3.17
CA LYS A 125 41.83 -17.37 -2.17
C LYS A 125 42.23 -18.71 -1.57
N GLU A 126 41.25 -19.53 -1.22
CA GLU A 126 41.48 -20.86 -0.64
C GLU A 126 42.20 -21.78 -1.64
N GLN A 127 41.75 -21.83 -2.89
CA GLN A 127 42.42 -22.58 -3.95
C GLN A 127 43.86 -22.12 -4.15
N LYS A 128 44.12 -20.80 -4.24
CA LYS A 128 45.48 -20.27 -4.38
C LYS A 128 46.38 -20.67 -3.20
N ASN A 129 45.83 -20.72 -1.98
CA ASN A 129 46.58 -21.15 -0.80
C ASN A 129 46.91 -22.64 -0.87
N LEU A 130 45.95 -23.49 -1.27
CA LEU A 130 46.17 -24.93 -1.43
C LEU A 130 47.19 -25.24 -2.54
N ASP A 131 47.08 -24.57 -3.69
CA ASP A 131 48.03 -24.70 -4.79
C ASP A 131 49.45 -24.29 -4.35
N GLY A 132 49.56 -23.19 -3.61
CA GLY A 132 50.84 -22.74 -3.03
C GLY A 132 51.43 -23.73 -2.02
N MET A 133 50.61 -24.40 -1.20
CA MET A 133 51.06 -25.46 -0.30
C MET A 133 51.53 -26.71 -1.06
N ALA A 134 50.80 -27.10 -2.12
CA ALA A 134 51.15 -28.24 -2.95
C ALA A 134 52.52 -28.05 -3.65
N LEU A 135 52.78 -26.85 -4.18
CA LEU A 135 54.08 -26.51 -4.80
C LEU A 135 55.25 -26.65 -3.80
N ARG A 136 55.09 -26.14 -2.57
CA ARG A 136 56.12 -26.26 -1.52
C ARG A 136 56.39 -27.69 -1.06
N LEU A 137 55.37 -28.55 -1.08
CA LEU A 137 55.52 -29.97 -0.77
C LEU A 137 56.17 -30.74 -1.91
N GLY A 138 55.92 -30.36 -3.16
CA GLY A 138 56.58 -30.92 -4.35
C GLY A 138 58.07 -30.59 -4.39
N GLU A 139 58.46 -29.37 -4.04
CA GLU A 139 59.87 -28.95 -3.96
C GLU A 139 60.67 -29.68 -2.87
N ARG A 140 60.02 -30.18 -1.82
CA ARG A 140 60.67 -30.95 -0.73
C ARG A 140 60.83 -32.45 -1.02
N ARG A 141 60.23 -32.96 -2.11
CA ARG A 141 60.29 -34.37 -2.50
C ARG A 141 61.37 -34.67 -3.56
N ILE A 142 62.15 -33.66 -3.96
CA ILE A 142 63.36 -33.77 -4.79
C ILE A 142 64.56 -33.50 -3.90
#